data_AF-A0A948YC39-F1
#
_entry.id   AF-A0A948YC39-F1
#
_cell.length_a   1.000
_cell.length_b   1.000
_cell.length_c   1.000
_cell.angle_alpha   90.00
_cell.angle_beta   90.00
_cell.angle_gamma   90.00
#
_symmetry.space_group_name_H-M   'P 1'
#
loop_
_entity.id
_entity.type
_entity.pdbx_description
1 polymer ?
#
loop_
_entity_poly.entity_id
_entity_poly.type
_entity_poly.pdbx_seq_one_letter_code
_entity_poly.pdbx_strand_id
1 'polypeptide(L)'
;QIFLSKNPTGFNESMRTIKQLGAKTVLLVLNDRVADGKDVSWIWDIDLPKFQNILITGDRVYDMALRVKYTEKSGTRNPEFEIFERVDEAIMKGLKTLKLDETLYILPTYTAMLEVRKILTGKSIL
;
A
#
# COMPACT_ATOMS: atom_id res chain seq x y z
N GLN A 1 3.02 4.77 -9.81
CA GLN A 1 2.63 6.10 -9.28
C GLN A 1 2.51 6.03 -7.76
N ILE A 2 2.81 7.12 -7.05
CA ILE A 2 2.78 7.17 -5.57
C ILE A 2 1.67 8.12 -5.12
N PHE A 3 0.82 7.66 -4.18
CA PHE A 3 -0.21 8.45 -3.52
C PHE A 3 0.03 8.46 -2.01
N LEU A 4 0.48 9.59 -1.46
CA LEU A 4 0.71 9.72 -0.02
C LEU A 4 -0.61 9.61 0.74
N SER A 5 -0.66 8.74 1.74
CA SER A 5 -1.78 8.69 2.68
C SER A 5 -1.32 8.51 4.11
N LYS A 6 -1.89 9.31 5.02
CA LYS A 6 -1.53 9.35 6.45
C LYS A 6 -2.74 9.41 7.38
N ASN A 7 -3.95 9.28 6.83
CA ASN A 7 -5.19 9.33 7.58
C ASN A 7 -6.32 8.66 6.76
N PRO A 8 -7.47 8.35 7.38
CA PRO A 8 -8.54 7.62 6.72
C PRO A 8 -9.08 8.36 5.49
N THR A 9 -9.33 9.67 5.61
CA THR A 9 -9.88 10.48 4.51
C THR A 9 -8.96 10.47 3.29
N GLY A 10 -7.66 10.75 3.47
CA GLY A 10 -6.69 10.75 2.37
C GLY A 10 -6.50 9.38 1.74
N PHE A 11 -6.62 8.31 2.55
CA PHE A 11 -6.56 6.94 2.05
C PHE A 11 -7.75 6.64 1.16
N ASN A 12 -8.96 6.93 1.64
CA ASN A 12 -10.19 6.59 0.94
C ASN A 12 -10.31 7.37 -0.38
N GLU A 13 -9.93 8.65 -0.38
CA GLU A 13 -9.85 9.43 -1.63
C GLU A 13 -8.82 8.87 -2.61
N SER A 14 -7.62 8.54 -2.14
CA SER A 14 -6.59 7.92 -2.99
C SER A 14 -7.06 6.59 -3.57
N MET A 15 -7.71 5.74 -2.77
CA MET A 15 -8.28 4.46 -3.20
C MET A 15 -9.36 4.64 -4.26
N ARG A 16 -10.26 5.62 -4.08
CA ARG A 16 -11.28 5.96 -5.09
C ARG A 16 -10.63 6.34 -6.41
N THR A 17 -9.64 7.24 -6.40
CA THR A 17 -8.91 7.65 -7.61
C THR A 17 -8.21 6.46 -8.26
N ILE A 18 -7.48 5.67 -7.49
CA ILE A 18 -6.72 4.51 -7.99
C ILE A 18 -7.66 3.48 -8.63
N LYS A 19 -8.84 3.27 -8.05
CA LYS A 19 -9.84 2.38 -8.63
C LYS A 19 -10.41 2.92 -9.94
N GLN A 20 -10.68 4.23 -10.02
CA GLN A 20 -11.14 4.89 -11.25
C GLN A 20 -10.11 4.81 -12.37
N LEU A 21 -8.81 4.86 -12.04
CA LEU A 21 -7.71 4.66 -12.98
C LEU A 21 -7.51 3.20 -13.43
N GLY A 22 -8.40 2.28 -13.04
CA GLY A 22 -8.37 0.89 -13.49
C GLY A 22 -7.28 0.04 -12.87
N ALA A 23 -6.74 0.42 -11.71
CA ALA A 23 -5.68 -0.31 -11.04
C ALA A 23 -6.07 -1.77 -10.73
N LYS A 24 -5.17 -2.69 -11.10
CA LYS A 24 -5.28 -4.13 -10.76
C LYS A 24 -4.39 -4.53 -9.59
N THR A 25 -3.22 -3.90 -9.49
CA THR A 25 -2.21 -4.17 -8.46
C THR A 25 -1.96 -2.91 -7.64
N VAL A 26 -2.00 -3.06 -6.33
CA VAL A 26 -1.67 -1.98 -5.38
C VAL A 26 -0.61 -2.45 -4.38
N LEU A 27 0.26 -1.53 -3.98
CA LEU A 27 1.25 -1.73 -2.91
C LEU A 27 0.92 -0.79 -1.76
N LEU A 28 0.58 -1.34 -0.60
CA LEU A 28 0.34 -0.60 0.65
C LEU A 28 1.62 -0.60 1.48
N VAL A 29 2.06 0.58 1.93
CA VAL A 29 3.29 0.71 2.75
C VAL A 29 3.00 1.49 4.04
N LEU A 30 2.90 0.75 5.14
CA LEU A 30 2.54 1.30 6.46
C LEU A 30 3.76 1.34 7.38
N ASN A 31 4.18 2.56 7.74
CA ASN A 31 5.16 2.82 8.80
C ASN A 31 4.47 3.55 9.96
N ASP A 32 5.10 3.51 11.14
CA ASP A 32 4.64 4.22 12.35
C ASP A 32 5.73 5.11 12.96
N ARG A 33 6.69 5.56 12.15
CA ARG A 33 7.81 6.37 12.63
C ARG A 33 7.30 7.72 13.14
N VAL A 34 8.15 8.49 13.81
CA VAL A 34 7.73 9.75 14.48
C VAL A 34 6.94 10.68 13.56
N ALA A 35 7.34 10.80 12.29
CA ALA A 35 6.65 11.65 11.31
C ALA A 35 5.34 11.06 10.76
N ASP A 36 5.09 9.76 10.94
CA ASP A 36 3.86 9.08 10.53
C ASP A 36 2.82 9.04 11.66
N GLY A 37 3.28 9.03 12.91
CA GLY A 37 2.49 8.76 14.10
C GLY A 37 2.61 7.30 14.52
N LYS A 38 2.79 7.06 15.83
CA LYS A 38 2.99 5.72 16.40
C LYS A 38 1.71 4.89 16.47
N ASP A 39 0.56 5.56 16.58
CA ASP A 39 -0.74 4.91 16.54
C ASP A 39 -1.21 4.77 15.09
N VAL A 40 -1.35 3.52 14.64
CA VAL A 40 -1.84 3.17 13.31
C VAL A 40 -3.30 2.73 13.31
N SER A 41 -4.03 2.91 14.42
CA SER A 41 -5.43 2.52 14.56
C SER A 41 -6.34 3.08 13.46
N TRP A 42 -5.97 4.22 12.86
CA TRP A 42 -6.67 4.84 11.73
C TRP A 42 -6.87 3.89 10.54
N ILE A 43 -6.04 2.85 10.37
CA ILE A 43 -6.23 1.87 9.29
C ILE A 43 -7.57 1.14 9.40
N TRP A 44 -8.18 1.08 10.58
CA TRP A 44 -9.50 0.47 10.77
C TRP A 44 -10.64 1.28 10.15
N ASP A 45 -10.44 2.58 9.96
CA ASP A 45 -11.43 3.51 9.37
C ASP A 45 -11.30 3.66 7.85
N ILE A 46 -10.46 2.84 7.20
CA ILE A 46 -10.24 2.91 5.75
C ILE A 46 -11.21 2.04 4.96
N ASP A 47 -11.55 2.49 3.75
CA ASP A 47 -12.30 1.74 2.76
C ASP A 47 -11.35 1.14 1.73
N LEU A 48 -11.09 -0.17 1.81
CA LEU A 48 -10.25 -0.87 0.85
C LEU A 48 -11.12 -1.58 -0.21
N PRO A 49 -11.12 -1.11 -1.47
CA PRO A 49 -11.81 -1.80 -2.55
C PRO A 49 -11.07 -3.08 -2.94
N LYS A 50 -11.77 -3.98 -3.65
CA LYS A 50 -11.15 -5.21 -4.18
C LYS A 50 -10.16 -4.89 -5.30
N PHE A 51 -8.95 -5.43 -5.20
CA PHE A 51 -7.92 -5.46 -6.23
C PHE A 51 -7.59 -6.90 -6.63
N GLN A 52 -6.93 -7.10 -7.77
CA GLN A 52 -6.48 -8.43 -8.17
C GLN A 52 -5.27 -8.86 -7.34
N ASN A 53 -4.34 -7.92 -7.09
CA ASN A 53 -3.15 -8.16 -6.28
C ASN A 53 -3.00 -7.03 -5.26
N ILE A 54 -2.82 -7.41 -3.99
CA ILE A 54 -2.52 -6.48 -2.90
C ILE A 54 -1.17 -6.87 -2.33
N LEU A 55 -0.18 -5.99 -2.46
CA LEU A 55 1.13 -6.18 -1.85
C LEU A 55 1.23 -5.29 -0.62
N ILE A 56 1.84 -5.79 0.45
CA ILE A 56 1.88 -5.10 1.74
C ILE A 56 3.30 -5.14 2.29
N THR A 57 3.81 -3.99 2.72
CA THR A 57 5.15 -3.86 3.34
C THR A 57 5.20 -2.66 4.30
N GLY A 58 6.39 -2.36 4.83
CA GLY A 58 6.62 -1.30 5.83
C GLY A 58 6.74 -1.83 7.26
N ASP A 59 7.10 -0.95 8.20
CA ASP A 59 7.39 -1.30 9.59
C ASP A 59 6.19 -1.99 10.29
N ARG A 60 4.95 -1.71 9.84
CA ARG A 60 3.70 -2.24 10.38
C ARG A 60 2.97 -3.15 9.39
N VAL A 61 3.74 -3.91 8.64
CA VAL A 61 3.22 -4.80 7.59
C VAL A 61 2.15 -5.77 8.09
N TYR A 62 2.32 -6.34 9.27
CA TYR A 62 1.36 -7.30 9.83
C TYR A 62 0.04 -6.65 10.28
N ASP A 63 0.08 -5.42 10.79
CA ASP A 63 -1.13 -4.66 11.13
C ASP A 63 -1.95 -4.36 9.87
N MET A 64 -1.29 -3.90 8.80
CA MET A 64 -1.96 -3.66 7.52
C MET A 64 -2.49 -4.97 6.91
N ALA A 65 -1.72 -6.06 6.95
CA ALA A 65 -2.17 -7.36 6.47
C ALA A 65 -3.39 -7.88 7.25
N LEU A 66 -3.40 -7.70 8.57
CA LEU A 66 -4.57 -8.01 9.39
C LEU A 66 -5.77 -7.15 8.97
N ARG A 67 -5.57 -5.85 8.76
CA ARG A 67 -6.62 -4.95 8.30
C ARG A 67 -7.21 -5.38 6.95
N VAL A 68 -6.35 -5.74 5.98
CA VAL A 68 -6.75 -6.26 4.67
C VAL A 68 -7.58 -7.53 4.87
N LYS A 69 -7.09 -8.53 5.62
CA LYS A 69 -7.82 -9.77 5.93
C LYS A 69 -9.23 -9.55 6.49
N TYR A 70 -9.45 -8.50 7.27
CA TYR A 70 -10.77 -8.18 7.81
C TYR A 70 -11.74 -7.53 6.81
N THR A 71 -11.24 -6.93 5.72
CA THR A 71 -12.12 -6.51 4.59
C THR A 71 -12.67 -7.69 3.79
N GLU A 72 -12.04 -8.86 3.90
CA GLU A 72 -12.27 -10.00 3.00
C GLU A 72 -13.32 -10.98 3.51
N LYS A 73 -13.60 -10.97 4.82
CA LYS A 73 -14.51 -11.91 5.49
C LYS A 73 -15.99 -11.80 5.06
N SER A 74 -16.32 -10.96 4.09
CA SER A 74 -17.68 -10.83 3.53
C SER A 74 -18.04 -11.89 2.45
N GLY A 75 -17.30 -13.00 2.36
CA GLY A 75 -17.91 -14.29 1.97
C GLY A 75 -17.57 -14.92 0.61
N THR A 76 -16.61 -14.45 -0.18
CA THR A 76 -16.21 -15.14 -1.43
C THR A 76 -14.75 -14.87 -1.81
N ARG A 77 -13.91 -15.92 -1.73
CA ARG A 77 -12.45 -16.00 -2.02
C ARG A 77 -11.60 -14.93 -1.32
N ASN A 78 -10.64 -15.35 -0.49
CA ASN A 78 -9.58 -14.44 -0.03
C ASN A 78 -8.95 -13.77 -1.27
N PRO A 79 -8.94 -12.44 -1.39
CA PRO A 79 -7.91 -11.77 -2.19
C PRO A 79 -6.55 -12.32 -1.80
N GLU A 80 -5.74 -12.67 -2.80
CA GLU A 80 -4.34 -12.99 -2.56
C GLU A 80 -3.65 -11.66 -2.25
N PHE A 81 -3.45 -11.39 -0.96
CA PHE A 81 -2.46 -10.40 -0.53
C PHE A 81 -1.14 -11.10 -0.21
N GLU A 82 -0.04 -10.43 -0.54
CA GLU A 82 1.31 -10.89 -0.25
C GLU A 82 1.99 -9.91 0.70
N ILE A 83 2.65 -10.46 1.72
CA ILE A 83 3.40 -9.72 2.72
C ILE A 83 4.88 -9.73 2.36
N PHE A 84 5.53 -8.57 2.45
CA PHE A 84 6.97 -8.41 2.27
C PHE A 84 7.55 -7.63 3.44
N GLU A 85 8.55 -8.19 4.10
CA GLU A 85 9.27 -7.47 5.16
C GLU A 85 10.15 -6.35 4.60
N ARG A 86 10.56 -6.46 3.33
CA ARG A 86 11.38 -5.46 2.66
C ARG A 86 10.62 -4.72 1.57
N VAL A 87 10.74 -3.39 1.58
CA VAL A 87 10.03 -2.50 0.63
C VAL A 87 10.50 -2.72 -0.81
N ASP A 88 11.80 -2.97 -1.02
CA ASP A 88 12.37 -3.21 -2.35
C ASP A 88 11.85 -4.50 -2.98
N GLU A 89 11.73 -5.58 -2.19
CA GLU A 89 11.14 -6.84 -2.64
C GLU A 89 9.68 -6.68 -3.05
N ALA A 90 8.89 -5.94 -2.26
CA ALA A 90 7.49 -5.65 -2.57
C ALA A 90 7.35 -4.85 -3.87
N ILE A 91 8.20 -3.83 -4.08
CA ILE A 91 8.23 -3.04 -5.31
C ILE A 91 8.60 -3.92 -6.50
N MET A 92 9.66 -4.72 -6.38
CA MET A 92 10.10 -5.63 -7.45
C MET A 92 9.02 -6.66 -7.80
N LYS A 93 8.34 -7.24 -6.80
CA LYS A 93 7.19 -8.13 -7.03
C LYS A 93 6.09 -7.38 -7.78
N GLY A 94 5.70 -6.20 -7.31
CA GLY A 94 4.64 -5.39 -7.92
C GLY A 94 4.92 -5.09 -9.38
N LEU A 95 6.14 -4.68 -9.72
CA LEU A 95 6.55 -4.41 -11.10
C LEU A 95 6.53 -5.66 -11.98
N LYS A 96 6.91 -6.83 -11.45
CA LYS A 96 6.87 -8.10 -12.19
C LYS A 96 5.44 -8.62 -12.44
N THR A 97 4.48 -8.21 -11.61
CA THR A 97 3.07 -8.61 -11.75
C THR A 97 2.33 -7.80 -12.83
N LEU A 98 2.83 -6.62 -13.20
CA LEU A 98 2.17 -5.75 -14.18
C LEU A 98 2.26 -6.31 -15.60
N LYS A 99 1.19 -6.13 -16.37
CA LYS A 99 1.22 -6.27 -17.84
C LYS A 99 1.75 -4.99 -18.50
N LEU A 100 2.03 -5.07 -19.80
CA LEU A 100 2.32 -3.90 -20.62
C LEU A 100 1.19 -2.85 -20.44
N ASP A 101 1.57 -1.60 -20.24
CA ASP A 101 0.68 -0.45 -19.98
C ASP A 101 -0.05 -0.43 -18.62
N GLU A 102 0.24 -1.37 -17.71
CA GLU A 102 -0.27 -1.30 -16.34
C GLU A 102 0.64 -0.44 -15.46
N THR A 103 0.05 0.22 -14.45
CA THR A 103 0.77 1.03 -13.48
C THR A 103 0.68 0.39 -12.10
N LEU A 104 1.83 0.27 -11.42
CA LEU A 104 1.85 -0.04 -9.98
C LEU A 104 1.49 1.22 -9.20
N TYR A 105 0.42 1.13 -8.41
CA TYR A 105 0.00 2.19 -7.51
C TYR A 105 0.49 1.90 -6.09
N ILE A 106 1.30 2.80 -5.55
CA ILE A 106 1.90 2.65 -4.22
C ILE A 106 1.25 3.67 -3.28
N LEU A 107 0.69 3.21 -2.16
CA LEU A 107 0.16 4.06 -1.09
C LEU A 107 1.01 3.93 0.16
N PRO A 108 2.03 4.77 0.30
CA PRO A 108 2.83 4.84 1.50
C PRO A 108 2.31 5.89 2.49
N THR A 109 2.63 5.65 3.76
CA THR A 109 2.77 6.71 4.79
C THR A 109 3.95 7.64 4.49
N TYR A 110 4.16 8.69 5.29
CA TYR A 110 5.14 9.73 4.95
C TYR A 110 6.58 9.20 4.90
N THR A 111 7.06 8.52 5.94
CA THR A 111 8.44 8.00 5.92
C THR A 111 8.59 6.84 4.94
N ALA A 112 7.55 6.04 4.77
CA ALA A 112 7.49 5.00 3.74
C ALA A 112 7.62 5.61 2.32
N MET A 113 7.05 6.79 2.09
CA MET A 113 7.14 7.47 0.79
C MET A 113 8.59 7.85 0.48
N LEU A 114 9.33 8.33 1.48
CA LEU A 114 10.74 8.69 1.34
C LEU A 114 11.56 7.44 1.00
N GLU A 115 11.29 6.31 1.65
CA GLU A 115 11.94 5.03 1.40
C GLU A 115 11.65 4.50 -0.02
N VAL A 116 10.37 4.48 -0.42
CA VAL A 116 9.95 4.12 -1.78
C VAL A 116 10.62 5.01 -2.82
N ARG A 117 10.65 6.33 -2.61
CA ARG A 117 11.31 7.27 -3.53
C ARG A 117 12.81 7.03 -3.63
N LYS A 118 13.48 6.74 -2.50
CA LYS A 118 14.90 6.42 -2.48
C LYS A 118 15.20 5.16 -3.30
N ILE A 119 14.39 4.11 -3.15
CA ILE A 119 14.52 2.87 -3.93
C ILE A 119 14.31 3.13 -5.43
N LEU A 120 13.25 3.86 -5.80
CA LEU A 120 12.89 4.07 -7.20
C LEU A 120 13.82 5.04 -7.95
N THR A 121 14.39 6.02 -7.25
CA THR A 121 15.21 7.08 -7.89
C THR A 121 16.71 6.90 -7.67
N GLY A 122 17.11 6.02 -6.75
CA GLY A 122 18.50 5.86 -6.31
C GLY A 122 19.06 7.09 -5.56
N LYS A 123 18.26 8.14 -5.35
CA LYS A 123 18.67 9.38 -4.68
C LYS A 123 18.06 9.43 -3.28
N SER A 124 18.90 9.65 -2.27
CA SER A 124 18.42 9.94 -0.92
C SER A 124 17.93 11.40 -0.91
N ILE A 125 16.66 11.61 -0.56
CA ILE A 125 16.12 12.94 -0.30
C ILE A 125 16.32 13.19 1.19
N LEU A 126 17.53 13.59 1.57
CA LEU A 126 17.90 14.10 2.89
C LEU A 126 18.68 15.38 2.68
#